data_AF-A0A7Y7USB7-F1
#
_entry.id   AF-A0A7Y7USB7-F1
#
_cell.length_a   1.000
_cell.length_b   1.000
_cell.length_c   1.000
_cell.angle_alpha   90.00
_cell.angle_beta   90.00
_cell.angle_gamma   90.00
#
_symmetry.space_group_name_H-M   'P 1'
#
loop_
_entity.id
_entity.type
_entity.pdbx_description
1 polymer ?
#
loop_
_entity_poly.entity_id
_entity_poly.type
_entity_poly.pdbx_seq_one_letter_code
_entity_poly.pdbx_strand_id
1 'polypeptide(L)' 'MMIVVSVLVFTGALVAAIATIALMIAPQWRRILHLATGHVEPAFTPLATLVVAERRIAVRRWAASSPVSSLARRRVAA' A
#
# COMPACT_ATOMS: atom_id res chain seq x y z
N MET A 1 29.62 -35.71 22.95
CA MET A 1 28.20 -35.30 22.96
C MET A 1 28.01 -33.79 22.91
N MET A 2 28.63 -33.01 23.80
CA MET A 2 28.42 -31.55 23.86
C MET A 2 28.80 -30.80 22.58
N ILE A 3 29.93 -31.14 21.95
CA ILE A 3 30.34 -30.53 20.68
C ILE A 3 29.28 -30.69 19.59
N VAL A 4 28.69 -31.88 19.48
CA VAL A 4 27.64 -32.18 18.49
C VAL A 4 26.40 -31.32 18.74
N VAL A 5 25.98 -31.21 20.00
CA VAL A 5 24.85 -30.37 20.39
C VAL A 5 25.13 -28.90 20.09
N SER A 6 26.30 -28.39 20.45
CA SER A 6 26.69 -27.00 20.19
C SER A 6 26.70 -26.69 18.70
N VAL A 7 27.30 -27.55 17.88
CA VAL A 7 27.34 -27.37 16.42
C VAL A 7 25.93 -27.37 15.84
N LEU A 8 25.07 -28.30 16.27
CA LEU A 8 23.69 -28.38 15.79
C LEU A 8 22.90 -27.11 16.16
N VAL A 9 23.02 -26.64 17.40
CA VAL A 9 22.33 -25.44 17.88
C VAL A 9 22.80 -24.19 17.15
N PHE A 10 24.12 -23.98 17.04
CA PHE A 10 24.65 -22.79 16.36
C PHE A 10 24.33 -22.79 14.87
N THR A 11 24.42 -23.95 14.21
CA THR A 11 24.07 -24.06 12.79
C THR A 11 22.58 -23.84 12.58
N GLY A 12 21.73 -24.43 13.44
CA GLY A 12 20.29 -24.22 13.39
C GLY A 12 19.90 -22.76 13.61
N ALA A 13 20.51 -22.11 14.60
CA ALA A 13 20.30 -20.69 14.88
C ALA A 13 20.75 -19.81 13.70
N LEU A 14 21.90 -20.11 13.09
CA LEU A 14 22.39 -19.40 11.91
C LEU A 14 21.43 -19.53 10.72
N VAL A 15 20.97 -20.74 10.42
CA VAL A 15 20.01 -21.00 9.34
C VAL A 15 18.69 -20.28 9.61
N ALA A 16 18.17 -20.33 10.83
CA ALA A 16 16.95 -19.63 11.20
C ALA A 16 17.10 -18.10 11.07
N ALA A 17 18.23 -17.54 11.52
CA ALA A 17 18.52 -16.12 11.39
C ALA A 17 18.59 -15.69 9.91
N ILE A 18 19.31 -16.43 9.07
CA ILE A 18 19.41 -16.13 7.64
C ILE A 18 18.04 -16.26 6.97
N ALA A 19 17.27 -17.30 7.28
CA ALA A 19 15.94 -17.52 6.72
C ALA A 19 14.96 -16.40 7.09
N THR A 20 14.95 -15.97 8.36
CA THR A 20 14.09 -14.87 8.83
C THR A 20 14.47 -13.55 8.17
N ILE A 21 15.76 -13.24 8.08
CA ILE A 21 16.26 -12.06 7.36
C ILE A 21 15.82 -12.12 5.89
N ALA A 22 16.02 -13.24 5.21
CA ALA A 22 15.65 -13.42 3.81
C ALA A 22 14.13 -13.26 3.60
N LEU A 23 13.31 -13.86 4.48
CA LEU A 23 11.84 -13.74 4.44
C LEU A 23 11.36 -12.30 4.61
N MET A 24 12.04 -11.50 5.44
CA MET A 24 11.71 -10.08 5.62
C MET A 24 12.18 -9.22 4.46
N ILE A 25 13.37 -9.50 3.91
CA ILE A 25 14.00 -8.68 2.86
C ILE A 25 13.43 -8.99 1.48
N ALA A 26 13.16 -10.27 1.15
CA ALA A 26 12.68 -10.72 -0.16
C ALA A 26 11.50 -9.89 -0.71
N PRO A 27 10.40 -9.63 0.02
CA PRO A 27 9.29 -8.85 -0.49
C PRO A 27 9.64 -7.37 -0.73
N GLN A 28 10.70 -6.84 -0.10
CA GLN A 28 11.14 -5.46 -0.23
C GLN A 28 12.33 -5.30 -1.19
N TRP A 29 12.86 -6.38 -1.78
CA TRP A 29 14.07 -6.35 -2.61
C TRP A 29 13.96 -5.37 -3.77
N ARG A 30 12.82 -5.38 -4.47
CA ARG A 30 12.54 -4.44 -5.57
C ARG A 30 12.55 -2.99 -5.11
N ARG A 31 12.01 -2.70 -3.92
CA ARG A 31 12.02 -1.35 -3.33
C ARG A 31 13.44 -0.92 -2.94
N ILE A 32 14.23 -1.82 -2.37
CA ILE A 32 15.64 -1.57 -2.01
C ILE A 32 16.46 -1.24 -3.27
N LEU A 33 16.30 -2.01 -4.34
CA LEU A 33 16.96 -1.75 -5.63
C LEU A 33 16.50 -0.42 -6.25
N HIS A 34 15.21 -0.08 -6.14
CA HIS A 34 14.69 1.20 -6.62
C HIS A 34 15.30 2.38 -5.85
N LEU A 35 15.35 2.28 -4.52
CA LEU A 35 15.99 3.29 -3.67
C LEU A 35 17.50 3.40 -3.95
N ALA A 36 18.19 2.27 -4.12
CA ALA A 36 19.62 2.23 -4.42
C ALA A 36 19.96 2.83 -5.80
N THR A 37 19.03 2.74 -6.76
CA THR A 37 19.17 3.35 -8.10
C THR A 37 18.74 4.82 -8.14
N GLY A 38 18.48 5.44 -6.98
CA GLY A 38 18.15 6.86 -6.88
C GLY A 38 16.67 7.20 -7.12
N HIS A 39 15.81 6.18 -7.29
CA HIS A 39 14.37 6.39 -7.37
C HIS A 39 13.80 6.45 -5.95
N VAL A 40 13.58 7.67 -5.46
CA VAL A 40 12.84 7.90 -4.22
C VAL A 40 11.38 7.57 -4.49
N GLU A 41 10.92 6.44 -3.97
CA GLU A 41 9.50 6.06 -4.03
C GLU A 41 8.67 7.22 -3.43
N PRO A 42 7.72 7.81 -4.19
CA PRO A 42 6.90 8.89 -3.67
C PRO A 42 6.17 8.39 -2.42
N ALA A 43 6.24 9.20 -1.35
CA ALA A 43 5.64 8.84 -0.06
C ALA A 43 4.19 8.38 -0.27
N PHE A 44 3.80 7.28 0.37
CA PHE A 44 2.44 6.77 0.30
C PHE A 44 1.48 7.90 0.74
N THR A 45 0.72 8.48 -0.19
CA THR A 45 -0.21 9.60 0.09
C THR A 45 -1.68 9.14 0.05
N PRO A 46 -2.11 8.14 0.85
CA PRO A 46 -3.50 7.70 0.86
C PRO A 46 -4.42 8.80 1.39
N LEU A 47 -3.94 9.67 2.28
CA LEU A 47 -4.73 10.79 2.79
C LEU A 47 -5.00 11.84 1.71
N ALA A 48 -4.03 12.12 0.83
CA ALA A 48 -4.22 13.07 -0.26
C ALA A 48 -5.24 12.54 -1.27
N THR A 49 -5.20 11.25 -1.59
CA THR A 49 -6.17 10.63 -2.51
C THR A 49 -7.58 10.59 -1.90
N LEU A 50 -7.70 10.34 -0.59
CA LEU A 50 -8.97 10.40 0.13
C LEU A 50 -9.56 11.82 0.14
N VAL A 51 -8.74 12.85 0.40
CA VAL A 51 -9.19 14.25 0.39
C VAL A 51 -9.68 14.67 -1.00
N VAL A 52 -8.97 14.27 -2.06
CA VAL A 52 -9.39 14.53 -3.45
C VAL A 52 -10.68 13.81 -3.79
N ALA A 53 -10.82 12.55 -3.35
CA ALA A 53 -12.04 11.76 -3.55
C ALA A 53 -13.25 12.39 -2.83
N GLU A 54 -13.09 12.77 -1.57
CA GLU A 54 -14.15 13.39 -0.77
C GLU A 54 -14.58 14.74 -1.37
N ARG A 55 -13.62 15.56 -1.79
CA ARG A 55 -13.91 16.83 -2.49
C ARG A 55 -14.72 16.59 -3.76
N ARG A 56 -14.40 15.55 -4.54
CA ARG A 56 -15.12 15.21 -5.76
C ARG A 56 -16.54 14.71 -5.48
N ILE A 57 -16.73 13.92 -4.43
CA ILE A 57 -18.05 13.44 -3.99
C ILE A 57 -18.91 14.62 -3.51
N ALA A 58 -18.34 15.52 -2.72
CA ALA A 58 -19.02 16.72 -2.27
C ALA A 58 -19.48 17.56 -3.48
N VAL A 59 -18.60 17.89 -4.43
CA VAL A 59 -18.96 18.66 -5.64
C VAL A 59 -20.08 17.96 -6.44
N ARG A 60 -19.99 16.64 -6.62
CA ARG A 60 -21.04 15.86 -7.30
C ARG A 60 -22.38 15.91 -6.57
N ARG A 61 -22.36 15.79 -5.25
CA ARG A 61 -23.56 15.88 -4.40
C ARG A 61 -24.20 17.26 -4.54
N TRP A 62 -23.43 18.32 -4.46
CA TRP A 62 -23.91 19.70 -4.63
C TRP A 62 -24.50 19.94 -6.03
N ALA A 63 -23.82 19.45 -7.08
CA ALA A 63 -24.32 19.54 -8.44
C ALA A 63 -25.63 18.75 -8.64
N ALA A 64 -25.76 17.57 -8.02
CA ALA A 64 -26.96 16.76 -8.07
C ALA A 64 -28.12 17.35 -7.26
N SER A 65 -27.82 18.06 -6.17
CA SER A 65 -28.82 18.79 -5.38
C SER A 65 -29.32 20.07 -6.06
N SER A 66 -28.77 20.45 -7.22
CA SER A 66 -29.30 21.57 -8.00
C SER A 66 -30.68 21.21 -8.57
N PRO A 67 -31.73 21.99 -8.25
CA PRO A 67 -33.12 21.68 -8.60
C PRO A 67 -33.35 21.55 -10.12
N VAL A 68 -32.53 22.24 -10.93
CA VAL A 68 -32.56 22.21 -12.39
C VAL A 68 -32.31 20.80 -12.94
N SER A 69 -31.44 20.01 -12.32
CA SER A 69 -31.11 18.65 -12.77
C SER A 69 -32.24 17.63 -12.53
N SER A 70 -33.04 17.85 -11.48
CA SER A 70 -34.20 17.02 -11.14
C SER A 70 -35.39 17.27 -12.07
N LEU A 71 -35.55 18.52 -12.53
CA LEU A 71 -36.59 18.91 -13.49
C LEU A 71 -36.25 18.43 -14.92
N ALA A 72 -34.99 18.52 -15.33
CA ALA A 72 -34.53 18.00 -16.62
C ALA A 72 -34.75 16.48 -16.74
N ARG A 73 -34.49 15.72 -15.67
CA ARG A 73 -34.68 14.26 -15.64
C ARG A 73 -36.15 13.84 -15.72
N ARG A 74 -37.07 14.64 -15.17
CA ARG A 74 -38.52 14.39 -15.27
C ARG A 74 -39.07 14.63 -16.67
N ARG A 75 -38.51 15.57 -17.43
CA ARG A 75 -38.95 15.87 -18.81
C ARG A 75 -38.54 14.81 -19.84
N VAL A 76 -37.56 13.96 -19.53
CA VAL A 76 -37.14 12.85 -20.41
C VAL A 76 -37.96 11.58 -20.14
N ALA A 77 -38.68 11.52 -19.02
CA ALA A 77 -39.49 10.36 -18.62
C ALA A 77 -41.01 10.55 -18.90
N ALA A 78 -41.39 11.63 -19.57
CA ALA A 78 -42.76 11.94 -20.02
C ALA A 78 -42.78 11.96 -21.55
#